data_AF-A0A2J8A5Y4-F1
#
_entry.id   AF-A0A2J8A5Y4-F1
#
_cell.length_a   1.000
_cell.length_b   1.000
_cell.length_c   1.000
_cell.angle_alpha   90.00
_cell.angle_beta   90.00
_cell.angle_gamma   90.00
#
_symmetry.space_group_name_H-M   'P 1'
#
loop_
_entity.id
_entity.type
_entity.pdbx_description
1 polymer ?
#
loop_
_entity_poly.entity_id
_entity_poly.type
_entity_poly.pdbx_seq_one_letter_code
_entity_poly.pdbx_strand_id
1 'polypeptide(L)'
;MLMTSRWGQDEMTYYLRTDEGDRYRLAFCDGLALQDLAPNTRVTVQYQNATDGVLDTCQLPVVEGRRRRLFSGSIAPPLRPTFLVYITTLCNSAGEAAASVEDVQNLFNNNGGKSVASYYDTCSSGQVTVDPSQLKVVGPIRIPCSGSVPGVGSFVSTSCDNDNMINWHSYLDVQARAQGIVPTDYNHKIMILPRGFPNGISGCGASVGSSSVGPWLRTLSAKNNWGTGLVWINGDSFAAGDIEILFHEMGHNMMMAHANIPGNCGSDGNDQCDNTCPMGAAGGQGIRCLNAAHAWQLGWGQLSREFVDADMGYGAAQPVQLPAQLSNSQRAVSVTLGSQPRFFIAARINAPPYDLPFTKALNDKPFVLVHSYTGTPANQYQRTFLLATLAPGDRYTDAASGLVVAFTAWSDGAGASATLCRRRGSREQVCGDGMDDDCDGLDDASDPDCQGRMNGEARALSPPPPSPPPPPSRSTGTGDIEGGTTRRPPSPKGASSPPPPRPPPRPPSSPPPPSPPRKSPPPSPPPTAAAAIASTAAAPEKDHATTAATAASSAAAASGVQC
;
A
#
# COMPACT_ATOMS: atom_id res chain seq x y z
N MET A 1 -0.36 3.64 -27.10
CA MET A 1 0.37 4.58 -26.21
C MET A 1 -0.07 4.34 -24.76
N LEU A 2 0.76 4.64 -23.76
CA LEU A 2 0.39 4.51 -22.35
C LEU A 2 0.04 5.89 -21.79
N MET A 3 -1.12 6.01 -21.13
CA MET A 3 -1.53 7.28 -20.54
C MET A 3 -1.19 7.35 -19.05
N THR A 4 -0.43 8.34 -18.60
CA THR A 4 -0.22 8.61 -17.16
C THR A 4 -0.96 9.89 -16.76
N SER A 5 -1.40 9.98 -15.51
CA SER A 5 -1.98 11.21 -14.96
C SER A 5 -1.14 11.73 -13.80
N ARG A 6 -1.11 13.06 -13.66
CA ARG A 6 -0.54 13.75 -12.49
C ARG A 6 -1.65 14.56 -11.83
N TRP A 7 -1.73 14.46 -10.51
CA TRP A 7 -2.58 15.32 -9.69
C TRP A 7 -1.80 16.60 -9.35
N GLY A 8 -2.28 17.74 -9.84
CA GLY A 8 -1.91 19.08 -9.36
C GLY A 8 -3.12 19.71 -8.67
N GLN A 9 -2.92 20.83 -7.97
CA GLN A 9 -3.96 21.44 -7.13
C GLN A 9 -5.22 21.88 -7.89
N ASP A 10 -5.22 22.02 -9.22
CA ASP A 10 -6.42 22.46 -9.96
C ASP A 10 -6.72 21.76 -11.31
N GLU A 11 -5.81 20.97 -11.90
CA GLU A 11 -6.10 20.26 -13.17
C GLU A 11 -5.38 18.91 -13.28
N MET A 12 -6.10 17.90 -13.76
CA MET A 12 -5.55 16.60 -14.12
C MET A 12 -4.80 16.71 -15.45
N THR A 13 -3.46 16.68 -15.41
CA THR A 13 -2.64 16.64 -16.63
C THR A 13 -2.42 15.19 -17.05
N TYR A 14 -2.68 14.89 -18.33
CA TYR A 14 -2.49 13.56 -18.91
C TYR A 14 -1.28 13.55 -19.83
N TYR A 15 -0.51 12.46 -19.82
CA TYR A 15 0.62 12.26 -20.72
C TYR A 15 0.44 10.97 -21.50
N LEU A 16 0.80 10.99 -22.77
CA LEU A 16 1.02 9.79 -23.56
C LEU A 16 2.49 9.47 -23.66
N ARG A 17 2.78 8.19 -23.53
CA ARG A 17 4.06 7.63 -23.93
C ARG A 17 3.89 6.68 -25.11
N THR A 18 4.70 6.86 -26.15
CA THR A 18 4.79 5.92 -27.26
C THR A 18 5.58 4.68 -26.84
N ASP A 19 5.52 3.63 -27.64
CA ASP A 19 6.28 2.40 -27.34
C ASP A 19 7.79 2.64 -27.53
N GLU A 20 8.14 3.59 -28.40
CA GLU A 20 9.49 4.09 -28.67
C GLU A 20 10.04 4.95 -27.51
N GLY A 21 9.17 5.33 -26.57
CA GLY A 21 9.55 6.01 -25.34
C GLY A 21 9.40 7.52 -25.38
N ASP A 22 9.01 8.10 -26.53
CA ASP A 22 8.67 9.50 -26.67
C ASP A 22 7.48 9.84 -25.76
N ARG A 23 7.50 11.06 -25.23
CA ARG A 23 6.50 11.53 -24.27
C ARG A 23 5.83 12.78 -24.81
N TYR A 24 4.51 12.79 -24.68
CA TYR A 24 3.70 13.94 -25.01
C TYR A 24 2.69 14.25 -23.91
N ARG A 25 2.50 15.52 -23.58
CA ARG A 25 1.35 15.99 -22.79
C ARG A 25 0.11 16.00 -23.67
N LEU A 26 -1.04 15.60 -23.14
CA LEU A 26 -2.32 15.73 -23.85
C LEU A 26 -3.01 17.03 -23.45
N ALA A 27 -3.39 17.81 -24.46
CA ALA A 27 -4.32 18.92 -24.31
C ALA A 27 -5.65 18.54 -24.96
N PHE A 28 -6.74 18.59 -24.20
CA PHE A 28 -8.08 18.28 -24.70
C PHE A 28 -8.78 19.56 -25.14
N CYS A 29 -9.53 19.48 -26.25
CA CYS A 29 -10.40 20.58 -26.66
C CYS A 29 -11.53 20.81 -25.65
N ASP A 30 -12.02 22.05 -25.55
CA ASP A 30 -13.06 22.44 -24.60
C ASP A 30 -14.26 21.48 -24.61
N GLY A 31 -14.71 21.09 -23.41
CA GLY A 31 -15.86 20.19 -23.22
C GLY A 31 -15.53 18.69 -23.20
N LEU A 32 -14.27 18.29 -23.43
CA LEU A 32 -13.82 16.91 -23.25
C LEU A 32 -13.21 16.70 -21.86
N ALA A 33 -14.02 16.19 -20.94
CA ALA A 33 -13.51 15.67 -19.67
C ALA A 33 -13.19 14.17 -19.83
N LEU A 34 -11.96 13.78 -19.48
CA LEU A 34 -11.59 12.38 -19.34
C LEU A 34 -12.27 11.81 -18.10
N GLN A 35 -13.32 11.01 -18.31
CA GLN A 35 -13.92 10.23 -17.23
C GLN A 35 -13.01 9.02 -16.94
N ASP A 36 -12.46 8.99 -15.72
CA ASP A 36 -11.84 7.84 -15.03
C ASP A 36 -11.03 6.85 -15.90
N LEU A 37 -10.12 7.35 -16.74
CA LEU A 37 -9.10 6.47 -17.29
C LEU A 37 -8.06 6.18 -16.21
N ALA A 38 -7.97 4.92 -15.80
CA ALA A 38 -6.98 4.48 -14.84
C ALA A 38 -5.55 4.87 -15.33
N PRO A 39 -4.66 5.33 -14.44
CA PRO A 39 -3.27 5.58 -14.81
C PRO A 39 -2.64 4.35 -15.46
N ASN A 40 -1.81 4.60 -16.45
CA ASN A 40 -1.15 3.61 -17.30
C ASN A 40 -2.05 2.77 -18.21
N THR A 41 -3.26 3.25 -18.50
CA THR A 41 -4.12 2.58 -19.49
C THR A 41 -3.51 2.70 -20.89
N ARG A 42 -3.51 1.58 -21.63
CA ARG A 42 -3.10 1.60 -23.04
C ARG A 42 -4.24 2.19 -23.86
N VAL A 43 -3.95 3.30 -24.51
CA VAL A 43 -4.90 4.06 -25.29
C VAL A 43 -4.37 4.34 -26.69
N THR A 44 -5.31 4.50 -27.60
CA THR A 44 -5.10 5.11 -28.90
C THR A 44 -5.70 6.50 -28.87
N VAL A 45 -4.90 7.50 -29.19
CA VAL A 45 -5.32 8.90 -29.20
C VAL A 45 -5.17 9.42 -30.62
N GLN A 46 -6.27 9.92 -31.16
CA GLN A 46 -6.24 10.73 -32.38
C GLN A 46 -5.95 12.17 -31.97
N TYR A 47 -4.92 12.77 -32.53
CA TYR A 47 -4.53 14.15 -32.25
C TYR A 47 -4.50 14.95 -33.56
N GLN A 48 -4.73 16.25 -33.45
CA GLN A 48 -4.72 17.17 -34.60
C GLN A 48 -3.33 17.74 -34.85
N ASN A 49 -2.62 18.08 -33.77
CA ASN A 49 -1.30 18.69 -33.84
C ASN A 49 -0.39 18.19 -32.70
N ALA A 50 0.92 18.27 -32.93
CA ALA A 50 1.96 17.95 -31.98
C ALA A 50 2.97 19.10 -31.94
N THR A 51 2.92 19.96 -30.92
CA THR A 51 3.82 21.12 -30.78
C THR A 51 4.49 21.10 -29.42
N ASP A 52 5.82 21.20 -29.39
CA ASP A 52 6.63 21.25 -28.16
C ASP A 52 6.33 20.14 -27.13
N GLY A 53 6.08 18.93 -27.63
CA GLY A 53 5.74 17.79 -26.77
C GLY A 53 4.31 17.82 -26.21
N VAL A 54 3.43 18.65 -26.77
CA VAL A 54 1.99 18.65 -26.47
C VAL A 54 1.22 18.12 -27.69
N LEU A 55 0.34 17.14 -27.47
CA LEU A 55 -0.60 16.63 -28.47
C LEU A 55 -1.99 17.22 -28.20
N ASP A 56 -2.49 17.98 -29.15
CA ASP A 56 -3.84 18.56 -29.10
C ASP A 56 -4.84 17.54 -29.63
N THR A 57 -5.77 17.10 -28.79
CA THR A 57 -6.81 16.11 -29.15
C THR A 57 -8.21 16.64 -28.87
N CYS A 58 -9.09 16.53 -29.87
CA CYS A 58 -10.54 16.76 -29.69
C CYS A 58 -11.32 15.44 -29.66
N GLN A 59 -10.66 14.32 -29.31
CA GLN A 59 -11.33 13.01 -29.18
C GLN A 59 -10.93 12.34 -27.87
N LEU A 60 -11.89 11.63 -27.27
CA LEU A 60 -11.61 10.80 -26.11
C LEU A 60 -10.63 9.67 -26.51
N PRO A 61 -9.60 9.40 -25.70
CA PRO A 61 -8.72 8.26 -25.90
C PRO A 61 -9.52 6.96 -25.97
N VAL A 62 -9.28 6.15 -27.01
CA VAL A 62 -9.87 4.82 -27.12
C VAL A 62 -9.00 3.86 -26.34
N VAL A 63 -9.53 3.32 -25.24
CA VAL A 63 -8.85 2.25 -24.49
C VAL A 63 -8.71 1.05 -25.41
N GLU A 64 -7.48 0.62 -25.68
CA GLU A 64 -7.24 -0.57 -26.48
C GLU A 64 -7.69 -1.79 -25.67
N GLY A 65 -8.80 -2.41 -26.10
CA GLY A 65 -9.47 -3.55 -25.43
C GLY A 65 -8.67 -4.86 -25.40
N ARG A 66 -7.33 -4.83 -25.31
CA ARG A 66 -6.51 -6.02 -25.09
C ARG A 66 -6.33 -6.28 -23.60
N ARG A 67 -7.27 -7.08 -23.08
CA ARG A 67 -7.12 -7.92 -21.88
C ARG A 67 -5.69 -8.50 -21.77
N ARG A 68 -5.11 -8.36 -20.57
CA ARG A 68 -4.25 -9.35 -19.87
C ARG A 68 -2.80 -9.63 -20.34
N ARG A 69 -2.23 -9.03 -21.39
CA ARG A 69 -0.87 -9.45 -21.82
C ARG A 69 0.33 -8.64 -21.34
N LEU A 70 0.14 -7.41 -20.85
CA LEU A 70 1.26 -6.61 -20.30
C LEU A 70 1.51 -6.83 -18.81
N PHE A 71 0.61 -7.55 -18.15
CA PHE A 71 0.70 -7.90 -16.74
C PHE A 71 0.35 -9.38 -16.60
N SER A 72 1.37 -10.21 -16.47
CA SER A 72 1.25 -11.65 -16.32
C SER A 72 0.58 -12.02 -14.99
N GLY A 73 -0.75 -11.88 -14.86
CA GLY A 73 -1.56 -12.39 -13.73
C GLY A 73 -1.23 -11.88 -12.31
N SER A 74 -0.11 -11.17 -12.16
CA SER A 74 0.50 -10.73 -10.91
C SER A 74 1.32 -9.50 -11.28
N ILE A 75 0.75 -8.33 -11.04
CA ILE A 75 1.47 -7.05 -10.99
C ILE A 75 2.08 -6.99 -9.58
N ALA A 76 2.80 -8.04 -9.19
CA ALA A 76 3.49 -8.04 -7.92
C ALA A 76 4.64 -7.03 -8.03
N PRO A 77 4.73 -6.05 -7.12
CA PRO A 77 5.90 -5.18 -7.07
C PRO A 77 7.18 -6.04 -6.97
N PRO A 78 8.33 -5.49 -7.39
CA PRO A 78 9.59 -6.23 -7.34
C PRO A 78 9.90 -6.68 -5.90
N LEU A 79 10.21 -7.97 -5.72
CA LEU A 79 10.68 -8.51 -4.43
C LEU A 79 12.08 -8.00 -4.05
N ARG A 80 12.78 -7.41 -5.02
CA ARG A 80 14.10 -6.81 -4.88
C ARG A 80 14.10 -5.43 -5.54
N PRO A 81 13.42 -4.42 -4.95
CA PRO A 81 13.34 -3.10 -5.55
C PRO A 81 14.74 -2.48 -5.64
N THR A 82 15.03 -1.81 -6.75
CA THR A 82 16.27 -1.08 -6.97
C THR A 82 16.05 0.43 -6.96
N PHE A 83 17.02 1.17 -6.43
CA PHE A 83 16.91 2.59 -6.14
C PHE A 83 18.07 3.38 -6.78
N LEU A 84 17.72 4.41 -7.54
CA LEU A 84 18.66 5.41 -8.03
C LEU A 84 18.31 6.74 -7.35
N VAL A 85 19.18 7.20 -6.45
CA VAL A 85 18.98 8.43 -5.68
C VAL A 85 19.86 9.53 -6.26
N TYR A 86 19.24 10.62 -6.66
CA TYR A 86 19.88 11.86 -7.06
C TYR A 86 19.90 12.84 -5.90
N ILE A 87 21.10 13.25 -5.49
CA ILE A 87 21.28 14.38 -4.57
C ILE A 87 21.41 15.63 -5.45
N THR A 88 20.55 16.62 -5.24
CA THR A 88 20.49 17.76 -6.16
C THR A 88 20.67 19.11 -5.47
N THR A 89 21.23 20.05 -6.21
CA THR A 89 21.12 21.48 -5.95
C THR A 89 20.39 22.13 -7.12
N LEU A 90 19.64 23.21 -6.85
CA LEU A 90 18.98 23.96 -7.92
C LEU A 90 19.64 25.32 -8.08
N CYS A 91 19.56 25.87 -9.28
CA CYS A 91 20.01 27.22 -9.51
C CYS A 91 19.16 28.20 -8.70
N ASN A 92 19.82 29.15 -8.04
CA ASN A 92 19.20 30.17 -7.17
C ASN A 92 18.44 29.62 -5.95
N SER A 93 18.46 28.32 -5.67
CA SER A 93 18.10 27.83 -4.34
C SER A 93 19.24 28.17 -3.39
N ALA A 94 18.96 28.98 -2.36
CA ALA A 94 19.98 29.39 -1.39
C ALA A 94 20.54 28.23 -0.54
N GLY A 95 19.93 27.03 -0.62
CA GLY A 95 20.33 25.85 0.13
C GLY A 95 21.45 25.05 -0.53
N GLU A 96 22.38 24.57 0.29
CA GLU A 96 23.28 23.47 -0.07
C GLU A 96 22.48 22.18 -0.35
N ALA A 97 23.17 21.18 -0.90
CA ALA A 97 22.59 19.85 -1.04
C ALA A 97 22.09 19.35 0.33
N ALA A 98 20.87 18.83 0.39
CA ALA A 98 20.25 18.48 1.66
C ALA A 98 20.87 17.26 2.35
N ALA A 99 21.64 16.48 1.60
CA ALA A 99 22.25 15.21 2.00
C ALA A 99 23.59 15.01 1.30
N SER A 100 24.47 14.23 1.92
CA SER A 100 25.64 13.63 1.31
C SER A 100 25.33 12.21 0.77
N VAL A 101 26.26 11.64 -0.01
CA VAL A 101 26.15 10.23 -0.45
C VAL A 101 26.09 9.29 0.76
N GLU A 102 26.87 9.58 1.80
CA GLU A 102 26.92 8.79 3.02
C GLU A 102 25.59 8.87 3.79
N ASP A 103 24.96 10.05 3.88
CA ASP A 103 23.64 10.20 4.55
C ASP A 103 22.58 9.32 3.88
N VAL A 104 22.56 9.29 2.53
CA VAL A 104 21.64 8.42 1.77
C VAL A 104 21.95 6.95 1.99
N GLN A 105 23.23 6.57 1.96
CA GLN A 105 23.62 5.18 2.20
C GLN A 105 23.25 4.73 3.63
N ASN A 106 23.40 5.61 4.62
CA ASN A 106 23.03 5.34 6.01
C ASN A 106 21.50 5.21 6.16
N LEU A 107 20.71 6.12 5.57
CA LEU A 107 19.24 6.03 5.60
C LEU A 107 18.73 4.71 5.00
N PHE A 108 19.35 4.25 3.91
CA PHE A 108 18.94 3.02 3.25
C PHE A 108 19.41 1.76 3.96
N ASN A 109 20.67 1.73 4.42
CA ASN A 109 21.31 0.50 4.87
C ASN A 109 21.43 0.40 6.39
N ASN A 110 21.66 1.50 7.11
CA ASN A 110 21.90 1.47 8.55
C ASN A 110 21.88 2.88 9.19
N ASN A 111 20.75 3.32 9.74
CA ASN A 111 20.65 4.58 10.49
C ASN A 111 20.24 4.32 11.95
N GLY A 112 21.12 3.68 12.74
CA GLY A 112 21.00 3.66 14.20
C GLY A 112 19.70 3.03 14.73
N GLY A 113 19.13 2.07 14.00
CA GLY A 113 17.91 1.34 14.40
C GLY A 113 16.72 1.50 13.46
N LYS A 114 16.78 2.44 12.49
CA LYS A 114 15.82 2.52 11.38
C LYS A 114 16.52 2.61 10.03
N SER A 115 16.00 1.97 8.99
CA SER A 115 16.49 2.09 7.61
C SER A 115 15.43 1.68 6.61
N VAL A 116 15.53 2.14 5.37
CA VAL A 116 14.64 1.70 4.28
C VAL A 116 14.71 0.18 4.14
N ALA A 117 15.91 -0.41 4.19
CA ALA A 117 16.08 -1.84 4.06
C ALA A 117 15.35 -2.66 5.14
N SER A 118 15.54 -2.28 6.40
CA SER A 118 14.89 -2.99 7.51
C SER A 118 13.39 -2.68 7.59
N TYR A 119 12.92 -1.55 7.07
CA TYR A 119 11.50 -1.29 6.90
C TYR A 119 10.86 -2.24 5.89
N TYR A 120 11.43 -2.35 4.68
CA TYR A 120 10.93 -3.30 3.66
C TYR A 120 10.95 -4.73 4.20
N ASP A 121 12.06 -5.16 4.82
CA ASP A 121 12.19 -6.49 5.41
C ASP A 121 11.11 -6.74 6.49
N THR A 122 10.98 -5.83 7.47
CA THR A 122 10.02 -5.99 8.57
C THR A 122 8.57 -5.96 8.09
N CYS A 123 8.19 -4.94 7.32
CA CYS A 123 6.81 -4.71 6.93
C CYS A 123 6.30 -5.69 5.87
N SER A 124 7.22 -6.29 5.09
CA SER A 124 6.92 -7.37 4.15
C SER A 124 7.09 -8.78 4.74
N SER A 125 7.49 -8.90 6.01
CA SER A 125 7.77 -10.19 6.66
C SER A 125 8.87 -10.98 5.93
N GLY A 126 9.94 -10.30 5.51
CA GLY A 126 11.10 -10.87 4.82
C GLY A 126 10.89 -11.20 3.34
N GLN A 127 9.71 -10.88 2.78
CA GLN A 127 9.41 -11.15 1.37
C GLN A 127 10.14 -10.20 0.43
N VAL A 128 10.39 -8.97 0.88
CA VAL A 128 11.08 -7.93 0.11
C VAL A 128 12.39 -7.59 0.79
N THR A 129 13.47 -7.68 0.03
CA THR A 129 14.81 -7.39 0.52
C THR A 129 15.40 -6.20 -0.23
N VAL A 130 16.02 -5.30 0.53
CA VAL A 130 16.85 -4.21 -0.01
C VAL A 130 18.25 -4.37 0.54
N ASP A 131 19.21 -4.57 -0.35
CA ASP A 131 20.63 -4.67 -0.02
C ASP A 131 21.41 -3.47 -0.60
N PRO A 132 22.65 -3.21 -0.12
CA PRO A 132 23.43 -2.07 -0.59
C PRO A 132 23.71 -2.07 -2.11
N SER A 133 23.72 -3.21 -2.79
CA SER A 133 23.92 -3.31 -4.24
C SER A 133 22.69 -2.88 -5.05
N GLN A 134 21.52 -2.83 -4.41
CA GLN A 134 20.28 -2.33 -5.00
C GLN A 134 20.19 -0.80 -4.97
N LEU A 135 21.12 -0.11 -4.29
CA LEU A 135 21.15 1.34 -4.17
C LEU A 135 22.31 1.93 -4.98
N LYS A 136 21.98 2.90 -5.84
CA LYS A 136 22.97 3.79 -6.45
C LYS A 136 22.66 5.22 -6.07
N VAL A 137 23.65 5.95 -5.57
CA VAL A 137 23.54 7.37 -5.22
C VAL A 137 24.42 8.17 -6.17
N VAL A 138 23.90 9.27 -6.69
CA VAL A 138 24.61 10.18 -7.60
C VAL A 138 24.43 11.60 -7.12
N GLY A 139 25.53 12.33 -6.96
CA GLY A 139 25.52 13.76 -6.69
C GLY A 139 26.44 14.18 -5.54
N PRO A 140 26.36 15.45 -5.11
CA PRO A 140 25.39 16.45 -5.56
C PRO A 140 25.49 16.83 -7.05
N ILE A 141 24.36 16.91 -7.75
CA ILE A 141 24.27 17.43 -9.13
C ILE A 141 23.55 18.78 -9.10
N ARG A 142 24.16 19.81 -9.70
CA ARG A 142 23.51 21.11 -9.88
C ARG A 142 22.63 21.09 -11.13
N ILE A 143 21.32 21.28 -10.94
CA ILE A 143 20.39 21.53 -12.04
C ILE A 143 20.48 23.02 -12.42
N PRO A 144 20.71 23.35 -13.71
CA PRO A 144 20.84 24.73 -14.15
C PRO A 144 19.50 25.49 -14.05
N CYS A 145 19.56 26.81 -14.05
CA CYS A 145 18.39 27.69 -13.97
C CYS A 145 17.36 27.40 -15.08
N SER A 146 17.87 27.06 -16.25
CA SER A 146 17.10 26.55 -17.37
C SER A 146 17.95 25.54 -18.14
N GLY A 147 17.28 24.66 -18.87
CA GLY A 147 17.95 23.67 -19.71
C GLY A 147 16.97 23.02 -20.67
N SER A 148 17.50 22.14 -21.51
CA SER A 148 16.69 21.27 -22.36
C SER A 148 17.31 19.89 -22.44
N VAL A 149 16.44 18.88 -22.54
CA VAL A 149 16.83 17.49 -22.73
C VAL A 149 16.27 17.04 -24.08
N PRO A 150 17.12 16.59 -25.03
CA PRO A 150 16.68 16.12 -26.34
C PRO A 150 15.57 15.05 -26.21
N GLY A 151 14.48 15.23 -26.97
CA GLY A 151 13.34 14.30 -26.96
C GLY A 151 12.42 14.38 -25.74
N VAL A 152 12.70 15.26 -24.78
CA VAL A 152 11.88 15.42 -23.56
C VAL A 152 11.28 16.82 -23.46
N GLY A 153 12.08 17.86 -23.73
CA GLY A 153 11.64 19.25 -23.66
C GLY A 153 12.60 20.15 -22.87
N SER A 154 12.20 21.42 -22.72
CA SER A 154 12.90 22.41 -21.90
C SER A 154 12.41 22.38 -20.44
N PHE A 155 13.19 22.95 -19.54
CA PHE A 155 12.80 23.15 -18.15
C PHE A 155 13.40 24.44 -17.59
N VAL A 156 12.79 24.92 -16.52
CA VAL A 156 13.36 25.90 -15.59
C VAL A 156 13.44 25.28 -14.19
N SER A 157 14.36 25.74 -13.35
CA SER A 157 14.49 25.25 -11.97
C SER A 157 13.74 26.12 -10.95
N THR A 158 13.10 27.20 -11.40
CA THR A 158 12.41 28.20 -10.55
C THR A 158 10.89 28.00 -10.48
N SER A 159 10.36 26.92 -11.04
CA SER A 159 8.95 26.53 -10.92
C SER A 159 8.80 25.01 -11.01
N CYS A 160 7.83 24.44 -10.28
CA CYS A 160 7.44 23.03 -10.40
C CYS A 160 6.36 22.76 -11.46
N ASP A 161 5.86 23.81 -12.11
CA ASP A 161 4.84 23.76 -13.16
C ASP A 161 5.43 23.28 -14.48
N ASN A 162 4.59 23.16 -15.51
CA ASN A 162 5.02 22.88 -16.90
C ASN A 162 5.99 21.70 -17.03
N ASP A 163 5.75 20.63 -16.28
CA ASP A 163 6.55 19.39 -16.29
C ASP A 163 7.99 19.54 -15.84
N ASN A 164 8.38 20.70 -15.28
CA ASN A 164 9.75 21.00 -14.88
C ASN A 164 10.34 19.89 -13.99
N MET A 165 9.59 19.45 -12.97
CA MET A 165 10.01 18.39 -12.06
C MET A 165 10.34 17.06 -12.76
N ILE A 166 9.59 16.73 -13.80
CA ILE A 166 9.80 15.50 -14.58
C ILE A 166 11.02 15.68 -15.49
N ASN A 167 11.17 16.87 -16.08
CA ASN A 167 12.31 17.20 -16.93
C ASN A 167 13.62 17.28 -16.15
N TRP A 168 13.57 17.62 -14.86
CA TRP A 168 14.71 17.52 -13.94
C TRP A 168 15.19 16.07 -13.81
N HIS A 169 14.29 15.09 -13.63
CA HIS A 169 14.69 13.66 -13.65
C HIS A 169 15.32 13.26 -14.98
N SER A 170 14.77 13.71 -16.11
CA SER A 170 15.36 13.44 -17.42
C SER A 170 16.75 14.06 -17.60
N TYR A 171 16.97 15.25 -17.04
CA TYR A 171 18.30 15.87 -17.01
C TYR A 171 19.28 15.06 -16.16
N LEU A 172 18.85 14.65 -14.95
CA LEU A 172 19.65 13.82 -14.04
C LEU A 172 19.99 12.45 -14.66
N ASP A 173 19.06 11.86 -15.41
CA ASP A 173 19.30 10.64 -16.18
C ASP A 173 20.44 10.79 -17.21
N VAL A 174 20.55 11.94 -17.88
CA VAL A 174 21.67 12.23 -18.79
C VAL A 174 22.99 12.29 -18.02
N GLN A 175 22.99 12.95 -16.86
CA GLN A 175 24.18 13.02 -15.99
C GLN A 175 24.59 11.64 -15.47
N ALA A 176 23.62 10.80 -15.09
CA ALA A 176 23.86 9.43 -14.64
C ALA A 176 24.44 8.55 -15.76
N ARG A 177 23.91 8.67 -16.99
CA ARG A 177 24.45 7.93 -18.16
C ARG A 177 25.89 8.30 -18.47
N ALA A 178 26.28 9.56 -18.29
CA ALA A 178 27.68 9.97 -18.43
C ALA A 178 28.62 9.27 -17.43
N GLN A 179 28.08 8.72 -16.34
CA GLN A 179 28.79 7.91 -15.35
C GLN A 179 28.62 6.39 -15.56
N GLY A 180 28.11 5.96 -16.72
CA GLY A 180 27.87 4.55 -17.04
C GLY A 180 26.69 3.92 -16.29
N ILE A 181 25.82 4.73 -15.68
CA ILE A 181 24.60 4.25 -15.00
C ILE A 181 23.46 4.21 -16.02
N VAL A 182 22.73 3.11 -16.06
CA VAL A 182 21.52 2.97 -16.88
C VAL A 182 20.30 3.25 -16.01
N PRO A 183 19.66 4.44 -16.08
CA PRO A 183 18.65 4.82 -15.08
C PRO A 183 17.38 3.95 -15.11
N THR A 184 17.09 3.30 -16.25
CA THR A 184 15.95 2.39 -16.40
C THR A 184 16.16 1.03 -15.73
N ASP A 185 17.39 0.70 -15.27
CA ASP A 185 17.65 -0.50 -14.46
C ASP A 185 17.07 -0.39 -13.04
N TYR A 186 16.59 0.79 -12.63
CA TYR A 186 16.14 1.07 -11.27
C TYR A 186 14.62 1.16 -11.17
N ASN A 187 14.01 0.56 -10.15
CA ASN A 187 12.56 0.62 -9.93
C ASN A 187 12.11 1.99 -9.42
N HIS A 188 12.93 2.66 -8.62
CA HIS A 188 12.65 3.99 -8.07
C HIS A 188 13.78 4.94 -8.41
N LYS A 189 13.44 6.09 -9.02
CA LYS A 189 14.34 7.24 -9.13
C LYS A 189 13.91 8.29 -8.13
N ILE A 190 14.75 8.56 -7.14
CA ILE A 190 14.45 9.45 -6.04
C ILE A 190 15.30 10.71 -6.22
N MET A 191 14.65 11.87 -6.32
CA MET A 191 15.32 13.17 -6.32
C MET A 191 15.20 13.79 -4.94
N ILE A 192 16.32 13.93 -4.25
CA ILE A 192 16.40 14.70 -3.00
C ILE A 192 16.63 16.17 -3.39
N LEU A 193 15.64 16.99 -3.07
CA LEU A 193 15.65 18.43 -3.33
C LEU A 193 16.50 19.17 -2.29
N PRO A 194 16.92 20.42 -2.57
CA PRO A 194 17.63 21.26 -1.60
C PRO A 194 16.79 21.53 -0.35
N ARG A 195 17.45 21.89 0.76
CA ARG A 195 16.75 22.38 1.96
C ARG A 195 16.04 23.71 1.69
N GLY A 196 14.89 23.93 2.33
CA GLY A 196 14.06 25.12 2.13
C GLY A 196 13.41 25.22 0.75
N PHE A 197 13.50 24.18 -0.08
CA PHE A 197 12.98 24.18 -1.46
C PHE A 197 11.51 24.61 -1.59
N PRO A 198 10.55 24.10 -0.78
CA PRO A 198 9.13 24.42 -0.98
C PRO A 198 8.81 25.90 -0.80
N ASN A 199 9.60 26.63 0.00
CA ASN A 199 9.35 28.04 0.32
C ASN A 199 9.90 29.00 -0.74
N GLY A 200 10.75 28.52 -1.66
CA GLY A 200 11.48 29.38 -2.59
C GLY A 200 11.04 29.30 -4.05
N ILE A 201 10.15 28.37 -4.40
CA ILE A 201 9.89 27.99 -5.80
C ILE A 201 8.38 27.92 -6.08
N SER A 202 7.95 28.66 -7.11
CA SER A 202 6.54 28.72 -7.53
C SER A 202 6.00 27.36 -7.97
N GLY A 203 4.74 27.08 -7.68
CA GLY A 203 4.04 25.87 -8.17
C GLY A 203 4.43 24.56 -7.48
N CYS A 204 5.36 24.57 -6.52
CA CYS A 204 5.79 23.35 -5.82
C CYS A 204 4.87 22.97 -4.64
N GLY A 205 4.03 23.92 -4.19
CA GLY A 205 3.28 23.81 -2.95
C GLY A 205 4.20 23.62 -1.74
N ALA A 206 3.62 23.56 -0.55
CA ALA A 206 4.35 23.18 0.67
C ALA A 206 4.54 21.64 0.77
N SER A 207 4.64 20.94 -0.36
CA SER A 207 4.69 19.48 -0.39
C SER A 207 6.00 18.97 0.22
N VAL A 208 5.88 18.02 1.16
CA VAL A 208 7.03 17.33 1.77
C VAL A 208 7.59 16.23 0.87
N GLY A 209 6.78 15.75 -0.08
CA GLY A 209 7.11 14.76 -1.08
C GLY A 209 6.13 14.80 -2.25
N SER A 210 6.51 14.16 -3.35
CA SER A 210 5.64 13.86 -4.48
C SER A 210 6.16 12.62 -5.22
N SER A 211 5.28 11.93 -5.94
CA SER A 211 5.65 10.76 -6.73
C SER A 211 4.76 10.56 -7.95
N SER A 212 5.28 9.84 -8.94
CA SER A 212 4.44 9.22 -9.96
C SER A 212 3.63 8.05 -9.40
N VAL A 213 2.49 7.77 -10.03
CA VAL A 213 1.66 6.60 -9.75
C VAL A 213 2.07 5.43 -10.67
N GLY A 214 2.56 4.36 -10.07
CA GLY A 214 3.09 3.20 -10.77
C GLY A 214 4.43 3.48 -11.48
N PRO A 215 4.87 2.56 -12.36
CA PRO A 215 6.01 2.80 -13.22
C PRO A 215 5.72 3.93 -14.21
N TRP A 216 6.35 5.08 -14.01
CA TRP A 216 6.35 6.18 -14.97
C TRP A 216 7.04 5.79 -16.28
N LEU A 217 8.21 5.15 -16.18
CA LEU A 217 8.94 4.61 -17.32
C LEU A 217 8.77 3.11 -17.42
N ARG A 218 8.09 2.62 -18.45
CA ARG A 218 7.95 1.19 -18.74
C ARG A 218 9.03 0.59 -19.63
N THR A 219 10.15 1.29 -19.77
CA THR A 219 11.28 0.74 -20.51
C THR A 219 11.89 -0.36 -19.65
N LEU A 220 11.58 -1.60 -20.01
CA LEU A 220 12.08 -2.76 -19.30
C LEU A 220 13.56 -2.99 -19.66
N SER A 221 14.32 -3.48 -18.70
CA SER A 221 15.70 -3.92 -18.90
C SER A 221 15.88 -5.34 -18.38
N ALA A 222 17.06 -5.93 -18.62
CA ALA A 222 17.40 -7.22 -18.05
C ALA A 222 17.39 -7.23 -16.51
N LYS A 223 17.52 -6.06 -15.87
CA LYS A 223 17.50 -5.89 -14.41
C LYS A 223 16.15 -5.39 -13.88
N ASN A 224 15.39 -4.66 -14.71
CA ASN A 224 14.12 -4.08 -14.32
C ASN A 224 12.99 -4.52 -15.26
N ASN A 225 12.21 -5.49 -14.82
CA ASN A 225 11.02 -5.99 -15.54
C ASN A 225 9.70 -5.36 -15.06
N TRP A 226 9.76 -4.43 -14.11
CA TRP A 226 8.59 -3.71 -13.57
C TRP A 226 8.39 -2.35 -14.25
N GLY A 227 9.50 -1.66 -14.52
CA GLY A 227 9.56 -0.26 -14.91
C GLY A 227 10.04 0.63 -13.76
N THR A 228 10.11 1.92 -14.00
CA THR A 228 10.71 2.91 -13.10
C THR A 228 9.71 3.98 -12.71
N GLY A 229 9.48 4.14 -11.42
CA GLY A 229 8.78 5.26 -10.83
C GLY A 229 9.68 6.46 -10.51
N LEU A 230 9.09 7.64 -10.37
CA LEU A 230 9.76 8.89 -10.03
C LEU A 230 9.29 9.37 -8.65
N VAL A 231 10.23 9.80 -7.82
CA VAL A 231 9.99 10.35 -6.49
C VAL A 231 10.73 11.67 -6.36
N TRP A 232 10.12 12.64 -5.68
CA TRP A 232 10.71 13.89 -5.25
C TRP A 232 10.51 14.03 -3.75
N ILE A 233 11.58 14.29 -3.00
CA ILE A 233 11.52 14.46 -1.54
C ILE A 233 12.11 15.81 -1.19
N ASN A 234 11.41 16.58 -0.35
CA ASN A 234 11.94 17.81 0.20
C ASN A 234 13.22 17.50 1.02
N GLY A 235 14.27 18.28 0.78
CA GLY A 235 15.52 18.19 1.54
C GLY A 235 15.36 18.32 3.05
N ASP A 236 14.39 19.12 3.52
CA ASP A 236 14.13 19.27 4.96
C ASP A 236 13.57 17.99 5.58
N SER A 237 12.62 17.34 4.90
CA SER A 237 12.04 16.05 5.32
C SER A 237 13.07 14.93 5.28
N PHE A 238 13.92 14.91 4.24
CA PHE A 238 15.02 13.96 4.16
C PHE A 238 16.03 14.16 5.32
N ALA A 239 16.43 15.40 5.57
CA ALA A 239 17.38 15.73 6.64
C ALA A 239 16.84 15.40 8.04
N ALA A 240 15.51 15.43 8.23
CA ALA A 240 14.87 14.96 9.46
C ALA A 240 14.88 13.42 9.62
N GLY A 241 15.33 12.68 8.60
CA GLY A 241 15.36 11.22 8.61
C GLY A 241 13.98 10.59 8.48
N ASP A 242 13.02 11.29 7.84
CA ASP A 242 11.64 10.85 7.73
C ASP A 242 11.47 9.77 6.65
N ILE A 243 11.74 8.52 7.04
CA ILE A 243 11.55 7.34 6.18
C ILE A 243 10.07 7.14 5.84
N GLU A 244 9.13 7.59 6.68
CA GLU A 244 7.69 7.44 6.43
C GLU A 244 7.28 8.22 5.18
N ILE A 245 7.72 9.47 5.06
CA ILE A 245 7.49 10.30 3.86
C ILE A 245 8.13 9.65 2.63
N LEU A 246 9.39 9.22 2.72
CA LEU A 246 10.05 8.55 1.59
C LEU A 246 9.28 7.29 1.17
N PHE A 247 8.81 6.50 2.12
CA PHE A 247 8.04 5.29 1.84
C PHE A 247 6.65 5.58 1.29
N HIS A 248 5.97 6.63 1.77
CA HIS A 248 4.71 7.11 1.21
C HIS A 248 4.86 7.38 -0.29
N GLU A 249 5.86 8.18 -0.67
CA GLU A 249 6.09 8.51 -2.07
C GLU A 249 6.50 7.29 -2.90
N MET A 250 7.39 6.43 -2.37
CA MET A 250 7.72 5.18 -3.06
C MET A 250 6.49 4.26 -3.22
N GLY A 251 5.54 4.32 -2.29
CA GLY A 251 4.30 3.57 -2.31
C GLY A 251 3.43 3.86 -3.53
N HIS A 252 3.39 5.12 -3.97
CA HIS A 252 2.71 5.49 -5.21
C HIS A 252 3.31 4.80 -6.43
N ASN A 253 4.63 4.62 -6.51
CA ASN A 253 5.27 3.88 -7.60
C ASN A 253 4.92 2.38 -7.62
N MET A 254 4.38 1.88 -6.50
CA MET A 254 3.84 0.53 -6.35
C MET A 254 2.31 0.48 -6.52
N MET A 255 1.72 1.53 -7.13
CA MET A 255 0.28 1.67 -7.40
C MET A 255 -0.61 1.79 -6.16
N MET A 256 -0.05 2.14 -4.99
CA MET A 256 -0.87 2.43 -3.81
C MET A 256 -1.44 3.84 -3.89
N ALA A 257 -2.72 4.00 -3.62
CA ALA A 257 -3.34 5.30 -3.44
C ALA A 257 -3.25 5.73 -1.97
N HIS A 258 -3.72 6.95 -1.68
CA HIS A 258 -3.81 7.40 -0.29
C HIS A 258 -4.76 6.51 0.54
N ALA A 259 -4.47 6.42 1.83
CA ALA A 259 -5.32 5.76 2.81
C ALA A 259 -6.11 6.81 3.62
N ASN A 260 -7.42 6.65 3.70
CA ASN A 260 -8.35 7.66 4.22
C ASN A 260 -9.26 7.11 5.32
N ILE A 261 -10.07 7.99 5.88
CA ILE A 261 -11.26 7.65 6.67
C ILE A 261 -12.52 8.08 5.90
N PRO A 262 -13.70 7.47 6.13
CA PRO A 262 -14.96 7.96 5.59
C PRO A 262 -15.23 9.41 6.01
N GLY A 263 -15.82 10.21 5.11
CA GLY A 263 -16.17 11.61 5.39
C GLY A 263 -15.05 12.63 5.23
N ASN A 264 -13.91 12.24 4.65
CA ASN A 264 -12.70 13.04 4.43
C ASN A 264 -11.98 13.46 5.74
N CYS A 265 -10.81 14.08 5.58
CA CYS A 265 -9.96 14.59 6.66
C CYS A 265 -10.47 15.86 7.36
N GLY A 266 -11.78 15.98 7.59
CA GLY A 266 -12.39 17.23 8.06
C GLY A 266 -12.66 18.24 6.95
N SER A 267 -12.84 19.51 7.33
CA SER A 267 -13.32 20.59 6.45
C SER A 267 -12.44 20.91 5.25
N ASP A 268 -11.15 20.57 5.34
CA ASP A 268 -10.15 21.03 4.38
C ASP A 268 -10.09 20.14 3.13
N GLY A 269 -10.91 19.07 3.10
CA GLY A 269 -10.99 18.16 1.95
C GLY A 269 -9.72 17.35 1.71
N ASN A 270 -8.76 17.40 2.63
CA ASN A 270 -7.52 16.64 2.52
C ASN A 270 -7.85 15.14 2.40
N ASP A 271 -7.09 14.46 1.54
CA ASP A 271 -6.91 13.02 1.65
C ASP A 271 -5.70 12.75 2.57
N GLN A 272 -5.53 11.51 3.02
CA GLN A 272 -4.51 11.07 3.99
C GLN A 272 -4.88 11.32 5.47
N CYS A 273 -5.86 10.55 5.97
CA CYS A 273 -6.20 10.52 7.41
C CYS A 273 -6.22 9.14 8.04
N ASP A 274 -5.92 8.11 7.27
CA ASP A 274 -5.67 6.80 7.87
C ASP A 274 -4.26 6.77 8.47
N ASN A 275 -4.16 7.24 9.71
CA ASN A 275 -2.94 7.16 10.52
C ASN A 275 -2.52 5.72 10.87
N THR A 276 -3.12 4.67 10.29
CA THR A 276 -2.62 3.28 10.45
C THR A 276 -1.76 2.83 9.28
N CYS A 277 -1.62 3.68 8.25
CA CYS A 277 -0.90 3.36 7.03
C CYS A 277 0.00 4.55 6.63
N PRO A 278 1.24 4.31 6.17
CA PRO A 278 2.09 5.39 5.67
C PRO A 278 1.45 6.13 4.49
N MET A 279 0.56 5.50 3.72
CA MET A 279 -0.22 6.16 2.66
C MET A 279 -1.32 7.10 3.18
N GLY A 280 -1.59 7.12 4.49
CA GLY A 280 -2.67 7.88 5.08
C GLY A 280 -2.22 8.90 6.12
N ALA A 281 -0.92 9.02 6.39
CA ALA A 281 -0.37 10.07 7.22
C ALA A 281 1.12 10.24 6.90
N ALA A 282 1.54 11.47 6.69
CA ALA A 282 2.95 11.86 6.61
C ALA A 282 3.19 12.98 7.63
N GLY A 283 4.23 12.87 8.48
CA GLY A 283 4.64 13.97 9.35
C GLY A 283 4.68 13.70 10.86
N GLY A 284 5.41 12.66 11.28
CA GLY A 284 5.96 12.64 12.65
C GLY A 284 5.14 11.88 13.71
N GLN A 285 4.12 11.12 13.32
CA GLN A 285 3.44 10.21 14.25
C GLN A 285 4.17 8.87 14.42
N GLY A 286 5.15 8.59 13.55
CA GLY A 286 5.99 7.41 13.61
C GLY A 286 5.80 6.55 12.37
N ILE A 287 6.88 5.91 11.93
CA ILE A 287 6.87 5.02 10.79
C ILE A 287 6.01 3.77 11.07
N ARG A 288 5.12 3.48 10.12
CA ARG A 288 4.11 2.41 10.20
C ARG A 288 4.21 1.46 9.03
N CYS A 289 3.89 0.19 9.24
CA CYS A 289 3.68 -0.74 8.14
C CYS A 289 2.32 -0.51 7.48
N LEU A 290 2.21 -0.89 6.20
CA LEU A 290 0.99 -0.79 5.39
C LEU A 290 -0.23 -1.40 6.09
N ASN A 291 -1.39 -0.75 5.95
CA ASN A 291 -2.67 -1.38 6.34
C ASN A 291 -2.87 -2.70 5.59
N ALA A 292 -3.77 -3.55 6.11
CA ALA A 292 -3.96 -4.90 5.59
C ALA A 292 -4.34 -4.93 4.10
N ALA A 293 -5.14 -3.97 3.64
CA ALA A 293 -5.55 -3.87 2.25
C ALA A 293 -4.37 -3.53 1.33
N HIS A 294 -3.55 -2.52 1.65
CA HIS A 294 -2.35 -2.20 0.89
C HIS A 294 -1.28 -3.29 0.97
N ALA A 295 -1.09 -3.90 2.14
CA ALA A 295 -0.19 -5.03 2.29
C ALA A 295 -0.60 -6.21 1.40
N TRP A 296 -1.90 -6.51 1.33
CA TRP A 296 -2.45 -7.53 0.42
C TRP A 296 -2.30 -7.13 -1.05
N GLN A 297 -2.57 -5.86 -1.39
CA GLN A 297 -2.38 -5.33 -2.74
C GLN A 297 -0.96 -5.57 -3.26
N LEU A 298 0.05 -5.37 -2.41
CA LEU A 298 1.45 -5.60 -2.76
C LEU A 298 1.89 -7.07 -2.64
N GLY A 299 1.04 -7.96 -2.12
CA GLY A 299 1.39 -9.34 -1.79
C GLY A 299 2.27 -9.50 -0.55
N TRP A 300 2.52 -8.41 0.19
CA TRP A 300 3.32 -8.39 1.41
C TRP A 300 2.56 -8.98 2.61
N GLY A 301 1.23 -8.94 2.56
CA GLY A 301 0.35 -9.61 3.51
C GLY A 301 -0.49 -10.66 2.81
N GLN A 302 -0.62 -11.83 3.43
CA GLN A 302 -1.52 -12.89 3.00
C GLN A 302 -2.77 -12.89 3.87
N LEU A 303 -3.87 -13.36 3.29
CA LEU A 303 -5.12 -13.55 4.02
C LEU A 303 -5.09 -14.92 4.70
N SER A 304 -5.39 -14.99 5.99
CA SER A 304 -5.56 -16.26 6.69
C SER A 304 -6.86 -16.94 6.30
N ARG A 305 -7.90 -16.15 5.97
CA ARG A 305 -9.18 -16.63 5.45
C ARG A 305 -9.86 -15.55 4.60
N GLU A 306 -10.54 -15.99 3.55
CA GLU A 306 -11.46 -15.17 2.77
C GLU A 306 -12.89 -15.65 3.03
N PHE A 307 -13.81 -14.72 3.26
CA PHE A 307 -15.23 -14.98 3.42
C PHE A 307 -16.00 -14.32 2.28
N VAL A 308 -16.93 -15.07 1.70
CA VAL A 308 -17.90 -14.58 0.72
C VAL A 308 -19.33 -14.75 1.25
N ASP A 309 -20.34 -14.32 0.48
CA ASP A 309 -21.75 -14.45 0.88
C ASP A 309 -22.14 -15.86 1.35
N ALA A 310 -21.60 -16.90 0.71
CA ALA A 310 -21.89 -18.29 1.05
C ALA A 310 -21.33 -18.73 2.41
N ASP A 311 -20.27 -18.08 2.90
CA ASP A 311 -19.65 -18.38 4.19
C ASP A 311 -20.32 -17.60 5.34
N MET A 312 -21.05 -16.54 5.01
CA MET A 312 -21.60 -15.56 5.95
C MET A 312 -23.12 -15.62 5.96
N GLY A 313 -23.65 -16.75 6.42
CA GLY A 313 -25.08 -16.90 6.70
C GLY A 313 -25.56 -15.84 7.69
N TYR A 314 -26.82 -15.42 7.55
CA TYR A 314 -27.41 -14.46 8.47
C TYR A 314 -27.43 -15.02 9.89
N GLY A 315 -26.98 -14.22 10.85
CA GLY A 315 -26.84 -14.56 12.27
C GLY A 315 -25.86 -15.68 12.62
N ALA A 316 -25.18 -16.25 11.62
CA ALA A 316 -24.21 -17.31 11.83
C ALA A 316 -22.82 -16.72 12.14
N ALA A 317 -22.54 -16.53 13.43
CA ALA A 317 -21.25 -16.06 13.92
C ALA A 317 -20.07 -16.93 13.43
N GLN A 318 -19.07 -16.29 12.82
CA GLN A 318 -17.83 -16.89 12.36
C GLN A 318 -16.69 -16.45 13.29
N PRO A 319 -16.23 -17.30 14.23
CA PRO A 319 -15.06 -16.99 15.04
C PRO A 319 -13.80 -17.00 14.16
N VAL A 320 -12.95 -16.00 14.35
CA VAL A 320 -11.67 -15.84 13.65
C VAL A 320 -10.56 -15.50 14.62
N GLN A 321 -9.38 -16.05 14.38
CA GLN A 321 -8.16 -15.67 15.07
C GLN A 321 -7.31 -14.81 14.13
N LEU A 322 -6.96 -13.62 14.59
CA LEU A 322 -6.19 -12.62 13.86
C LEU A 322 -4.83 -12.44 14.54
N PRO A 323 -3.74 -13.02 14.01
CA PRO A 323 -2.42 -12.80 14.58
C PRO A 323 -2.04 -11.32 14.44
N ALA A 324 -1.17 -10.84 15.33
CA ALA A 324 -0.65 -9.48 15.26
C ALA A 324 0.06 -9.25 13.92
N GLN A 325 -0.14 -8.08 13.29
CA GLN A 325 0.28 -7.83 11.90
C GLN A 325 1.77 -8.12 11.60
N LEU A 326 2.66 -7.91 12.57
CA LEU A 326 4.10 -8.17 12.38
C LEU A 326 4.55 -9.58 12.79
N SER A 327 3.68 -10.39 13.37
CA SER A 327 4.02 -11.74 13.87
C SER A 327 3.93 -12.83 12.81
N ASN A 328 3.16 -12.60 11.73
CA ASN A 328 2.87 -13.59 10.70
C ASN A 328 2.65 -12.90 9.34
N SER A 329 2.96 -13.59 8.24
CA SER A 329 2.60 -13.13 6.90
C SER A 329 1.10 -13.29 6.60
N GLN A 330 0.44 -14.28 7.20
CA GLN A 330 -1.03 -14.45 7.19
C GLN A 330 -1.67 -13.65 8.32
N ARG A 331 -2.04 -12.39 8.04
CA ARG A 331 -2.25 -11.38 9.09
C ARG A 331 -3.55 -10.61 9.00
N ALA A 332 -4.41 -11.00 8.07
CA ALA A 332 -5.72 -10.40 7.91
C ALA A 332 -6.71 -11.45 7.43
N VAL A 333 -7.99 -11.19 7.67
CA VAL A 333 -9.09 -11.85 6.95
C VAL A 333 -9.72 -10.84 6.02
N SER A 334 -10.34 -11.33 4.94
CA SER A 334 -11.15 -10.48 4.08
C SER A 334 -12.58 -10.97 3.99
N VAL A 335 -13.52 -10.04 3.85
CA VAL A 335 -14.94 -10.32 3.69
C VAL A 335 -15.45 -9.60 2.46
N THR A 336 -16.15 -10.30 1.57
CA THR A 336 -16.81 -9.73 0.38
C THR A 336 -18.27 -10.15 0.38
N LEU A 337 -19.20 -9.19 0.49
CA LEU A 337 -20.64 -9.44 0.56
C LEU A 337 -21.37 -8.65 -0.53
N GLY A 338 -22.03 -9.36 -1.43
CA GLY A 338 -22.73 -8.77 -2.57
C GLY A 338 -21.82 -7.92 -3.43
N SER A 339 -22.26 -6.69 -3.73
CA SER A 339 -21.52 -5.70 -4.51
C SER A 339 -20.74 -4.68 -3.66
N GLN A 340 -20.60 -4.94 -2.36
CA GLN A 340 -19.93 -4.01 -1.44
C GLN A 340 -18.41 -4.04 -1.64
N PRO A 341 -17.70 -2.99 -1.18
CA PRO A 341 -16.24 -3.04 -1.09
C PRO A 341 -15.77 -4.28 -0.31
N ARG A 342 -14.56 -4.75 -0.62
CA ARG A 342 -13.95 -5.81 0.17
C ARG A 342 -13.49 -5.23 1.49
N PHE A 343 -13.89 -5.85 2.59
CA PHE A 343 -13.43 -5.52 3.93
C PHE A 343 -12.16 -6.30 4.25
N PHE A 344 -11.20 -5.65 4.91
CA PHE A 344 -9.97 -6.24 5.43
C PHE A 344 -9.94 -6.01 6.94
N ILE A 345 -9.83 -7.09 7.71
CA ILE A 345 -9.81 -7.05 9.17
C ILE A 345 -8.48 -7.60 9.64
N ALA A 346 -7.74 -6.79 10.39
CA ALA A 346 -6.41 -7.14 10.89
C ALA A 346 -6.19 -6.65 12.31
N ALA A 347 -5.41 -7.42 13.07
CA ALA A 347 -5.09 -7.08 14.44
C ALA A 347 -3.69 -6.47 14.53
N ARG A 348 -3.57 -5.43 15.36
CA ARG A 348 -2.33 -4.69 15.56
C ARG A 348 -2.08 -4.42 17.03
N ILE A 349 -0.79 -4.21 17.31
CA ILE A 349 -0.26 -3.64 18.54
C ILE A 349 0.90 -2.76 18.10
N ASN A 350 1.10 -1.60 18.75
CA ASN A 350 2.25 -0.77 18.43
C ASN A 350 3.54 -1.56 18.67
N ALA A 351 4.33 -1.79 17.62
CA ALA A 351 5.52 -2.63 17.64
C ALA A 351 6.72 -1.85 17.09
N PRO A 352 7.72 -1.51 17.93
CA PRO A 352 8.95 -0.92 17.46
C PRO A 352 9.69 -1.81 16.44
N PRO A 353 10.45 -1.22 15.50
CA PRO A 353 10.60 0.22 15.27
C PRO A 353 9.65 0.80 14.20
N TYR A 354 8.84 -0.04 13.53
CA TYR A 354 8.13 0.26 12.27
C TYR A 354 6.61 0.12 12.29
N ASP A 355 6.00 -0.21 13.42
CA ASP A 355 4.55 -0.13 13.59
C ASP A 355 4.28 0.74 14.82
N LEU A 356 4.74 2.00 14.74
CA LEU A 356 4.83 2.93 15.86
C LEU A 356 4.06 4.23 15.61
N PRO A 357 3.64 4.88 16.70
CA PRO A 357 2.33 4.62 17.27
C PRO A 357 1.21 5.31 16.51
N PHE A 358 0.03 4.70 16.50
CA PHE A 358 -1.20 5.37 16.07
C PHE A 358 -1.45 6.64 16.91
N THR A 359 -1.37 6.47 18.24
CA THR A 359 -1.28 7.52 19.26
C THR A 359 -0.49 6.97 20.44
N LYS A 360 0.15 7.84 21.26
CA LYS A 360 0.81 7.39 22.50
C LYS A 360 -0.13 6.63 23.44
N ALA A 361 -1.44 6.90 23.36
CA ALA A 361 -2.47 6.26 24.17
C ALA A 361 -2.75 4.78 23.81
N LEU A 362 -2.34 4.35 22.61
CA LEU A 362 -2.45 2.96 22.14
C LEU A 362 -1.14 2.16 22.26
N ASN A 363 -0.10 2.72 22.88
CA ASN A 363 1.09 1.93 23.18
C ASN A 363 0.72 0.74 24.05
N ASP A 364 1.23 -0.43 23.68
CA ASP A 364 1.00 -1.72 24.35
C ASP A 364 -0.47 -2.16 24.43
N LYS A 365 -1.37 -1.51 23.69
CA LYS A 365 -2.78 -1.88 23.59
C LYS A 365 -3.05 -2.52 22.25
N PRO A 366 -3.66 -3.72 22.22
CA PRO A 366 -4.08 -4.32 20.99
C PRO A 366 -5.34 -3.63 20.44
N PHE A 367 -5.45 -3.59 19.13
CA PHE A 367 -6.64 -3.10 18.44
C PHE A 367 -6.87 -3.88 17.15
N VAL A 368 -8.12 -3.97 16.74
CA VAL A 368 -8.52 -4.52 15.44
C VAL A 368 -8.90 -3.36 14.52
N LEU A 369 -8.32 -3.35 13.33
CA LEU A 369 -8.62 -2.38 12.29
C LEU A 369 -9.54 -3.02 11.25
N VAL A 370 -10.56 -2.26 10.84
CA VAL A 370 -11.45 -2.63 9.73
C VAL A 370 -11.25 -1.63 8.61
N HIS A 371 -10.70 -2.10 7.49
CA HIS A 371 -10.53 -1.29 6.28
C HIS A 371 -11.49 -1.76 5.18
N SER A 372 -11.90 -0.86 4.28
CA SER A 372 -12.44 -1.24 2.98
C SER A 372 -11.49 -0.90 1.84
N TYR A 373 -11.58 -1.69 0.77
CA TYR A 373 -10.83 -1.48 -0.46
C TYR A 373 -11.63 -2.01 -1.66
N THR A 374 -11.69 -1.20 -2.71
CA THR A 374 -12.42 -1.51 -3.96
C THR A 374 -11.47 -1.86 -5.11
N GLY A 375 -10.16 -1.85 -4.87
CA GLY A 375 -9.20 -2.13 -5.91
C GLY A 375 -9.24 -3.56 -6.40
N THR A 376 -8.92 -3.71 -7.68
CA THR A 376 -8.87 -4.99 -8.39
C THR A 376 -7.54 -5.10 -9.12
N PRO A 377 -7.15 -6.28 -9.61
CA PRO A 377 -5.98 -6.40 -10.48
C PRO A 377 -6.03 -5.51 -11.73
N ALA A 378 -7.21 -5.10 -12.17
CA ALA A 378 -7.39 -4.19 -13.31
C ALA A 378 -7.38 -2.70 -12.92
N ASN A 379 -7.73 -2.39 -11.67
CA ASN A 379 -7.79 -1.05 -11.13
C ASN A 379 -7.20 -1.05 -9.72
N GLN A 380 -5.86 -1.01 -9.64
CA GLN A 380 -5.13 -1.19 -8.39
C GLN A 380 -4.96 0.11 -7.61
N TYR A 381 -4.93 1.25 -8.31
CA TYR A 381 -4.81 2.57 -7.68
C TYR A 381 -6.17 3.01 -7.14
N GLN A 382 -6.58 2.39 -6.04
CA GLN A 382 -7.81 2.68 -5.32
C GLN A 382 -7.46 3.02 -3.87
N ARG A 383 -8.19 3.96 -3.30
CA ARG A 383 -8.00 4.35 -1.90
C ARG A 383 -8.46 3.23 -0.98
N THR A 384 -7.78 3.09 0.16
CA THR A 384 -8.26 2.28 1.28
C THR A 384 -8.95 3.19 2.28
N PHE A 385 -10.01 2.73 2.94
CA PHE A 385 -10.69 3.51 3.98
C PHE A 385 -10.66 2.77 5.31
N LEU A 386 -10.11 3.38 6.36
CA LEU A 386 -10.23 2.90 7.73
C LEU A 386 -11.65 3.21 8.24
N LEU A 387 -12.45 2.16 8.42
CA LEU A 387 -13.85 2.25 8.83
C LEU A 387 -14.02 2.20 10.35
N ALA A 388 -13.16 1.45 11.03
CA ALA A 388 -13.18 1.34 12.49
C ALA A 388 -11.83 0.94 13.07
N THR A 389 -11.58 1.40 14.30
CA THR A 389 -10.54 0.90 15.20
C THR A 389 -11.24 0.37 16.44
N LEU A 390 -11.10 -0.91 16.72
CA LEU A 390 -11.81 -1.61 17.79
C LEU A 390 -10.83 -1.95 18.91
N ALA A 391 -11.19 -1.62 20.15
CA ALA A 391 -10.57 -2.17 21.35
C ALA A 391 -11.22 -3.51 21.74
N PRO A 392 -10.61 -4.31 22.63
CA PRO A 392 -11.28 -5.51 23.15
C PRO A 392 -12.63 -5.17 23.78
N GLY A 393 -13.69 -5.87 23.34
CA GLY A 393 -15.09 -5.63 23.71
C GLY A 393 -15.87 -4.78 22.69
N ASP A 394 -15.19 -4.04 21.81
CA ASP A 394 -15.85 -3.19 20.82
C ASP A 394 -16.37 -3.98 19.62
N ARG A 395 -17.32 -3.35 18.90
CA ARG A 395 -17.88 -3.86 17.65
C ARG A 395 -18.01 -2.77 16.60
N TYR A 396 -17.83 -3.16 15.35
CA TYR A 396 -18.14 -2.36 14.16
C TYR A 396 -19.31 -3.00 13.42
N THR A 397 -20.20 -2.15 12.88
CA THR A 397 -21.30 -2.60 12.03
C THR A 397 -21.36 -1.78 10.76
N ASP A 398 -21.28 -2.46 9.61
CA ASP A 398 -21.51 -1.85 8.31
C ASP A 398 -23.00 -1.90 7.96
N ALA A 399 -23.59 -0.73 7.75
CA ALA A 399 -25.02 -0.62 7.48
C ALA A 399 -25.43 -1.19 6.11
N ALA A 400 -24.52 -1.17 5.12
CA ALA A 400 -24.84 -1.55 3.75
C ALA A 400 -24.79 -3.07 3.52
N SER A 401 -23.79 -3.75 4.09
CA SER A 401 -23.61 -5.20 3.98
C SER A 401 -24.28 -6.00 5.10
N GLY A 402 -24.53 -5.36 6.24
CA GLY A 402 -24.91 -6.02 7.49
C GLY A 402 -23.73 -6.71 8.20
N LEU A 403 -22.48 -6.51 7.76
CA LEU A 403 -21.31 -7.07 8.41
C LEU A 403 -21.14 -6.48 9.82
N VAL A 404 -21.01 -7.35 10.81
CA VAL A 404 -20.59 -7.03 12.17
C VAL A 404 -19.22 -7.66 12.44
N VAL A 405 -18.30 -6.86 12.96
CA VAL A 405 -16.96 -7.29 13.39
C VAL A 405 -16.84 -6.99 14.88
N ALA A 406 -16.73 -8.01 15.72
CA ALA A 406 -16.56 -7.86 17.15
C ALA A 406 -15.17 -8.32 17.58
N PHE A 407 -14.42 -7.48 18.30
CA PHE A 407 -13.13 -7.85 18.87
C PHE A 407 -13.35 -8.38 20.29
N THR A 408 -13.30 -9.69 20.49
CA THR A 408 -13.75 -10.30 21.75
C THR A 408 -12.66 -10.40 22.81
N ALA A 409 -11.44 -10.80 22.43
CA ALA A 409 -10.34 -10.99 23.38
C ALA A 409 -8.97 -10.93 22.71
N TRP A 410 -7.91 -10.64 23.48
CA TRP A 410 -6.52 -10.68 23.01
C TRP A 410 -5.70 -11.72 23.76
N SER A 411 -4.77 -12.37 23.06
CA SER A 411 -3.74 -13.23 23.62
C SER A 411 -2.38 -12.91 23.04
N ASP A 412 -1.35 -12.76 23.88
CA ASP A 412 0.00 -12.37 23.45
C ASP A 412 0.66 -13.34 22.45
N GLY A 413 0.26 -14.62 22.46
CA GLY A 413 0.79 -15.63 21.54
C GLY A 413 -0.04 -15.84 20.27
N ALA A 414 -1.33 -15.50 20.31
CA ALA A 414 -2.27 -15.81 19.21
C ALA A 414 -2.80 -14.57 18.49
N GLY A 415 -2.69 -13.38 19.10
CA GLY A 415 -3.29 -12.14 18.63
C GLY A 415 -4.76 -11.98 19.06
N ALA A 416 -5.56 -11.32 18.24
CA ALA A 416 -6.96 -11.02 18.53
C ALA A 416 -7.87 -12.20 18.18
N SER A 417 -8.72 -12.60 19.12
CA SER A 417 -9.94 -13.36 18.85
C SER A 417 -11.03 -12.37 18.47
N ALA A 418 -11.69 -12.61 17.34
CA ALA A 418 -12.78 -11.78 16.83
C ALA A 418 -13.90 -12.66 16.29
N THR A 419 -15.10 -12.07 16.18
CA THR A 419 -16.25 -12.70 15.56
C THR A 419 -16.70 -11.87 14.38
N LEU A 420 -16.94 -12.52 13.25
CA LEU A 420 -17.57 -11.93 12.08
C LEU A 420 -18.98 -12.46 11.98
N CYS A 421 -19.97 -11.60 11.81
CA CYS A 421 -21.37 -12.02 11.67
C CYS A 421 -22.06 -11.15 10.63
N ARG A 422 -23.07 -11.68 9.94
CA ARG A 422 -23.88 -10.91 8.99
C ARG A 422 -25.28 -10.78 9.56
N ARG A 423 -25.66 -9.56 9.96
CA ARG A 423 -26.97 -9.34 10.57
C ARG A 423 -28.05 -9.25 9.51
N ARG A 424 -29.23 -9.76 9.83
CA ARG A 424 -30.44 -9.67 9.02
C ARG A 424 -31.23 -8.41 9.33
N GLY A 425 -31.15 -7.94 10.57
CA GLY A 425 -31.83 -6.75 11.06
C GLY A 425 -31.05 -6.08 12.17
N SER A 426 -31.68 -5.10 12.82
CA SER A 426 -31.14 -4.45 14.03
C SER A 426 -31.67 -5.07 15.33
N ARG A 427 -32.41 -6.18 15.22
CA ARG A 427 -33.06 -6.95 16.29
C ARG A 427 -33.28 -8.38 15.82
N GLU A 428 -33.42 -9.31 16.76
CA GLU A 428 -33.75 -10.71 16.48
C GLU A 428 -35.02 -10.89 15.64
N GLN A 429 -34.87 -11.52 14.46
CA GLN A 429 -35.98 -11.75 13.53
C GLN A 429 -36.66 -13.08 13.83
N VAL A 430 -35.90 -14.13 14.10
CA VAL A 430 -36.39 -15.47 14.43
C VAL A 430 -35.81 -15.88 15.78
N CYS A 431 -36.69 -16.09 16.76
CA CYS A 431 -36.26 -16.57 18.07
C CYS A 431 -36.43 -18.09 18.18
N GLY A 432 -35.40 -18.75 18.69
CA GLY A 432 -35.37 -20.18 19.01
C GLY A 432 -34.82 -21.08 17.89
N ASP A 433 -34.12 -20.52 16.90
CA ASP A 433 -33.42 -21.28 15.85
C ASP A 433 -31.91 -21.43 16.10
N GLY A 434 -31.41 -20.80 17.17
CA GLY A 434 -30.03 -20.83 17.62
C GLY A 434 -29.10 -19.87 16.85
N MET A 435 -29.65 -18.94 16.08
CA MET A 435 -28.89 -17.90 15.37
C MET A 435 -28.98 -16.55 16.11
N ASP A 436 -28.01 -15.68 15.86
CA ASP A 436 -27.93 -14.31 16.39
C ASP A 436 -28.23 -13.34 15.23
N ASP A 437 -29.50 -13.22 14.84
CA ASP A 437 -29.94 -12.52 13.62
C ASP A 437 -29.52 -11.04 13.59
N ASP A 438 -29.28 -10.42 14.74
CA ASP A 438 -28.80 -9.03 14.81
C ASP A 438 -27.29 -8.86 15.07
N CYS A 439 -26.62 -9.99 15.32
CA CYS A 439 -25.18 -10.11 15.55
C CYS A 439 -24.70 -9.36 16.79
N ASP A 440 -25.48 -9.32 17.87
CA ASP A 440 -25.11 -8.64 19.10
C ASP A 440 -24.25 -9.49 20.05
N GLY A 441 -24.05 -10.76 19.72
CA GLY A 441 -23.26 -11.74 20.46
C GLY A 441 -24.03 -12.50 21.53
N LEU A 442 -25.36 -12.34 21.60
CA LEU A 442 -26.25 -13.11 22.45
C LEU A 442 -26.93 -14.20 21.63
N ASP A 443 -27.11 -15.37 22.24
CA ASP A 443 -27.97 -16.40 21.66
C ASP A 443 -29.43 -16.09 21.98
N ASP A 444 -30.35 -16.63 21.19
CA ASP A 444 -31.81 -16.56 21.39
C ASP A 444 -32.29 -16.64 22.86
N ALA A 445 -31.67 -17.50 23.66
CA ALA A 445 -32.07 -17.72 25.05
C ALA A 445 -31.61 -16.61 26.00
N SER A 446 -30.50 -15.97 25.67
CA SER A 446 -29.92 -14.86 26.42
C SER A 446 -30.34 -13.49 25.87
N ASP A 447 -30.91 -13.45 24.66
CA ASP A 447 -31.24 -12.22 23.94
C ASP A 447 -32.53 -11.55 24.48
N PRO A 448 -32.45 -10.28 24.92
CA PRO A 448 -33.61 -9.48 25.31
C PRO A 448 -34.69 -9.33 24.23
N ASP A 449 -34.34 -9.28 22.95
CA ASP A 449 -35.25 -9.19 21.81
C ASP A 449 -36.07 -10.48 21.59
N CYS A 450 -35.63 -11.58 22.20
CA CYS A 450 -36.33 -12.87 22.20
C CYS A 450 -37.16 -13.14 23.46
N GLN A 451 -37.14 -12.25 24.46
CA GLN A 451 -37.97 -12.40 25.65
C GLN A 451 -39.46 -12.47 25.29
N GLY A 452 -40.11 -13.58 25.66
CA GLY A 452 -41.52 -13.85 25.34
C GLY A 452 -41.78 -14.35 23.92
N ARG A 453 -40.75 -14.49 23.08
CA ARG A 453 -40.84 -15.03 21.71
C ARG A 453 -40.24 -16.43 21.57
N MET A 454 -39.50 -16.90 22.59
CA MET A 454 -38.92 -18.26 22.69
C MET A 454 -39.93 -19.42 22.78
N ASN A 455 -41.23 -19.14 22.71
CA ASN A 455 -42.26 -20.17 22.77
C ASN A 455 -42.34 -20.91 21.45
N GLY A 456 -41.53 -21.97 21.35
CA GLY A 456 -41.67 -23.03 20.38
C GLY A 456 -43.06 -23.68 20.42
N GLU A 457 -44.03 -23.10 19.74
CA GLU A 457 -44.51 -23.82 18.56
C GLU A 457 -43.41 -23.64 17.49
N ALA A 458 -42.29 -24.34 17.57
CA ALA A 458 -42.21 -25.59 16.82
C ALA A 458 -43.60 -25.99 16.32
N ARG A 459 -44.08 -25.32 15.26
CA ARG A 459 -44.82 -26.01 14.21
C ARG A 459 -43.92 -27.20 13.93
N ALA A 460 -44.19 -28.32 14.61
CA ALA A 460 -43.85 -29.62 14.12
C ALA A 460 -44.16 -29.49 12.63
N LEU A 461 -43.12 -29.54 11.79
CA LEU A 461 -43.30 -29.69 10.37
C LEU A 461 -44.39 -30.73 10.27
N SER A 462 -45.60 -30.33 9.84
CA SER A 462 -46.73 -31.23 9.77
C SER A 462 -46.17 -32.50 9.14
N PRO A 463 -46.38 -33.70 9.73
CA PRO A 463 -45.85 -34.93 9.16
C PRO A 463 -46.12 -34.86 7.66
N PRO A 464 -45.10 -35.09 6.81
CA PRO A 464 -45.21 -34.84 5.38
C PRO A 464 -46.55 -35.42 4.90
N PRO A 465 -47.36 -34.66 4.15
CA PRO A 465 -48.68 -35.13 3.73
C PRO A 465 -48.52 -36.54 3.18
N PRO A 466 -49.38 -37.50 3.61
CA PRO A 466 -49.25 -38.89 3.19
C PRO A 466 -49.09 -38.92 1.68
N SER A 467 -48.04 -39.60 1.21
CA SER A 467 -47.71 -39.65 -0.21
C SER A 467 -48.97 -40.00 -1.00
N PRO A 468 -49.30 -39.26 -2.07
CA PRO A 468 -50.47 -39.57 -2.89
C PRO A 468 -50.36 -41.04 -3.35
N PRO A 469 -51.47 -41.80 -3.33
CA PRO A 469 -51.45 -43.19 -3.75
C PRO A 469 -50.90 -43.29 -5.18
N PRO A 470 -50.08 -44.31 -5.47
CA PRO A 470 -49.49 -44.47 -6.79
C PRO A 470 -50.59 -44.52 -7.85
N PRO A 471 -50.43 -43.84 -8.99
CA PRO A 471 -51.42 -43.88 -10.07
C PRO A 471 -51.63 -45.33 -10.54
N PRO A 472 -52.87 -45.70 -10.92
CA PRO A 472 -53.17 -47.04 -11.39
C PRO A 472 -52.29 -47.39 -12.59
N SER A 473 -51.51 -48.46 -12.45
CA SER A 473 -50.70 -49.03 -13.52
C SER A 473 -51.60 -49.38 -14.71
N ARG A 474 -51.47 -48.58 -15.77
CA ARG A 474 -52.17 -48.79 -17.03
C ARG A 474 -51.58 -50.05 -17.69
N SER A 475 -52.29 -51.16 -17.52
CA SER A 475 -52.11 -52.40 -18.28
C SER A 475 -52.33 -52.11 -19.76
N THR A 476 -51.28 -51.80 -20.50
CA THR A 476 -51.26 -51.90 -21.96
C THR A 476 -50.88 -53.33 -22.34
N GLY A 477 -51.86 -54.01 -22.92
CA GLY A 477 -51.76 -55.38 -23.38
C GLY A 477 -50.72 -55.59 -24.47
N THR A 478 -50.23 -56.82 -24.41
CA THR A 478 -49.53 -57.62 -25.41
C THR A 478 -50.12 -57.50 -26.82
N GLY A 479 -49.24 -57.24 -27.77
CA GLY A 479 -49.42 -57.53 -29.19
C GLY A 479 -48.09 -58.01 -29.75
N ASP A 480 -48.04 -59.29 -30.09
CA ASP A 480 -46.89 -60.03 -30.61
C ASP A 480 -46.32 -59.43 -31.90
N ILE A 481 -44.99 -59.26 -31.98
CA ILE A 481 -44.22 -59.45 -33.24
C ILE A 481 -42.88 -60.11 -32.91
N GLU A 482 -42.66 -61.22 -33.62
CA GLU A 482 -41.50 -62.09 -33.64
C GLU A 482 -40.18 -61.41 -34.05
N GLY A 483 -39.07 -62.01 -33.57
CA GLY A 483 -37.90 -62.25 -34.42
C GLY A 483 -36.78 -61.21 -34.37
N GLY A 484 -35.68 -61.54 -33.67
CA GLY A 484 -34.43 -60.79 -33.82
C GLY A 484 -33.41 -61.03 -32.72
N THR A 485 -32.71 -62.17 -32.78
CA THR A 485 -31.58 -62.50 -31.91
C THR A 485 -30.45 -61.47 -32.04
N THR A 486 -30.22 -60.67 -31.00
CA THR A 486 -28.93 -60.00 -30.80
C THR A 486 -28.38 -60.35 -29.42
N ARG A 487 -27.31 -61.16 -29.42
CA ARG A 487 -26.54 -61.52 -28.24
C ARG A 487 -25.95 -60.25 -27.62
N ARG A 488 -26.36 -59.96 -26.38
CA ARG A 488 -25.74 -58.95 -25.52
C ARG A 488 -24.35 -59.43 -25.09
N PRO A 489 -23.29 -58.61 -25.16
CA PRO A 489 -21.97 -58.99 -24.67
C PRO A 489 -21.98 -59.13 -23.14
N PRO A 490 -21.12 -59.99 -22.56
CA PRO A 490 -21.01 -60.10 -21.11
C PRO A 490 -20.49 -58.80 -20.50
N SER A 491 -21.11 -58.37 -19.41
CA SER A 491 -20.69 -57.23 -18.59
C SER A 491 -19.21 -57.39 -18.17
N PRO A 492 -18.39 -56.33 -18.28
CA PRO A 492 -17.01 -56.39 -17.84
C PRO A 492 -16.94 -56.54 -16.31
N LYS A 493 -16.15 -57.51 -15.85
CA LYS A 493 -15.80 -57.69 -14.44
C LYS A 493 -15.18 -56.40 -13.91
N GLY A 494 -15.68 -55.92 -12.77
CA GLY A 494 -15.19 -54.71 -12.11
C GLY A 494 -13.68 -54.77 -11.89
N ALA A 495 -12.99 -53.73 -12.33
CA ALA A 495 -11.57 -53.54 -12.09
C ALA A 495 -11.36 -53.34 -10.58
N SER A 496 -10.54 -54.21 -9.99
CA SER A 496 -10.00 -54.05 -8.65
C SER A 496 -9.24 -52.74 -8.54
N SER A 497 -9.54 -51.96 -7.50
CA SER A 497 -8.88 -50.71 -7.17
C SER A 497 -7.35 -50.88 -7.11
N PRO A 498 -6.57 -49.97 -7.72
CA PRO A 498 -5.12 -50.03 -7.64
C PRO A 498 -4.64 -49.85 -6.19
N PRO A 499 -3.56 -50.54 -5.79
CA PRO A 499 -2.99 -50.36 -4.46
C PRO A 499 -2.49 -48.92 -4.27
N PRO A 500 -2.52 -48.40 -3.02
CA PRO A 500 -2.07 -47.05 -2.74
C PRO A 500 -0.58 -46.87 -3.13
N PRO A 501 -0.21 -45.67 -3.61
CA PRO A 501 1.16 -45.37 -4.00
C PRO A 501 2.10 -45.52 -2.79
N ARG A 502 3.29 -46.07 -3.03
CA ARG A 502 4.34 -46.18 -2.01
C ARG A 502 4.73 -44.78 -1.55
N PRO A 503 4.96 -44.58 -0.23
CA PRO A 503 5.47 -43.32 0.28
C PRO A 503 6.84 -43.00 -0.36
N PRO A 504 7.13 -41.72 -0.64
CA PRO A 504 8.38 -41.31 -1.24
C PRO A 504 9.57 -41.69 -0.35
N PRO A 505 10.75 -42.00 -0.93
CA PRO A 505 11.96 -42.29 -0.18
C PRO A 505 12.32 -41.10 0.72
N ARG A 506 12.77 -41.40 1.95
CA ARG A 506 13.25 -40.36 2.87
C ARG A 506 14.36 -39.55 2.21
N PRO A 507 14.35 -38.21 2.32
CA PRO A 507 15.46 -37.38 1.91
C PRO A 507 16.75 -37.83 2.61
N PRO A 508 17.91 -37.82 1.93
CA PRO A 508 19.19 -38.04 2.58
C PRO A 508 19.39 -37.01 3.70
N SER A 509 19.90 -37.46 4.83
CA SER A 509 20.23 -36.61 5.97
C SER A 509 21.21 -35.52 5.55
N SER A 510 20.88 -34.26 5.83
CA SER A 510 21.75 -33.11 5.59
C SER A 510 23.12 -33.31 6.25
N PRO A 511 24.23 -32.96 5.57
CA PRO A 511 25.54 -32.98 6.21
C PRO A 511 25.57 -32.00 7.39
N PRO A 512 26.35 -32.30 8.46
CA PRO A 512 26.47 -31.41 9.61
C PRO A 512 27.04 -30.05 9.18
N PRO A 513 26.59 -28.96 9.80
CA PRO A 513 27.08 -27.62 9.48
C PRO A 513 28.59 -27.50 9.77
N PRO A 514 29.34 -26.75 8.94
CA PRO A 514 30.76 -26.50 9.17
C PRO A 514 30.95 -25.79 10.51
N SER A 515 32.01 -26.18 11.24
CA SER A 515 32.35 -25.58 12.52
C SER A 515 32.60 -24.07 12.36
N PRO A 516 32.13 -23.22 13.30
CA PRO A 516 32.30 -21.79 13.20
C PRO A 516 33.79 -21.40 13.20
N PRO A 517 34.19 -20.39 12.40
CA PRO A 517 35.56 -19.92 12.37
C PRO A 517 35.98 -19.36 13.73
N ARG A 518 37.19 -19.73 14.17
CA ARG A 518 37.80 -19.20 15.40
C ARG A 518 37.88 -17.68 15.30
N LYS A 519 37.37 -17.00 16.34
CA LYS A 519 37.47 -15.54 16.49
C LYS A 519 38.94 -15.12 16.48
N SER A 520 39.28 -14.19 15.58
CA SER A 520 40.57 -13.51 15.58
C SER A 520 40.76 -12.71 16.88
N PRO A 521 41.97 -12.64 17.44
CA PRO A 521 42.26 -11.83 18.62
C PRO A 521 42.10 -10.33 18.32
N PRO A 522 41.72 -9.52 19.34
CA PRO A 522 41.49 -8.09 19.16
C PRO A 522 42.80 -7.33 18.85
N PRO A 523 42.72 -6.25 18.05
CA PRO A 523 43.87 -5.40 17.76
C PRO A 523 44.33 -4.63 19.01
N SER A 524 45.66 -4.43 19.11
CA SER A 524 46.29 -3.69 20.21
C SER A 524 45.93 -2.20 20.16
N PRO A 525 45.81 -1.53 21.33
CA PRO A 525 45.47 -0.11 21.39
C PRO A 525 46.64 0.79 20.92
N PRO A 526 46.33 1.96 20.33
CA PRO A 526 47.34 2.92 19.89
C PRO A 526 47.99 3.68 21.06
N PRO A 527 49.23 4.17 20.89
CA PRO A 527 49.97 4.88 21.94
C PRO A 527 49.43 6.30 22.18
N THR A 528 49.35 6.65 23.46
CA THR A 528 48.92 7.95 24.00
C THR A 528 49.94 9.05 23.71
N ALA A 529 49.50 10.15 23.07
CA ALA A 529 50.30 11.35 22.90
C ALA A 529 50.16 12.29 24.12
N ALA A 530 51.29 12.69 24.68
CA ALA A 530 51.39 13.60 25.83
C ALA A 530 51.23 15.07 25.42
N ALA A 531 50.57 15.83 26.27
CA ALA A 531 50.31 17.26 26.16
C ALA A 531 51.56 18.10 26.47
N ALA A 532 51.72 19.23 25.78
CA ALA A 532 52.58 20.33 26.17
C ALA A 532 51.74 21.61 26.27
N ILE A 533 51.73 22.20 27.47
CA ILE A 533 51.10 23.44 27.86
C ILE A 533 52.11 24.57 27.65
N ALA A 534 51.68 25.69 27.06
CA ALA A 534 52.34 26.98 27.27
C ALA A 534 51.28 28.10 27.31
N SER A 535 51.31 28.83 28.43
CA SER A 535 50.46 29.94 28.81
C SER A 535 51.19 31.25 28.56
N THR A 536 50.50 32.26 28.01
CA THR A 536 50.81 33.67 28.28
C THR A 536 49.51 34.48 28.26
N ALA A 537 49.23 35.11 29.40
CA ALA A 537 48.13 36.04 29.62
C ALA A 537 48.57 37.48 29.31
N ALA A 538 47.62 38.31 28.84
CA ALA A 538 47.67 39.76 28.97
C ALA A 538 46.23 40.30 29.14
N ALA A 539 46.11 41.30 30.00
CA ALA A 539 44.91 41.82 30.65
C ALA A 539 44.16 42.87 29.80
N PRO A 540 43.00 43.40 30.28
CA PRO A 540 41.97 44.03 29.46
C PRO A 540 42.01 45.55 29.43
N GLU A 541 41.39 46.15 28.42
CA GLU A 541 41.09 47.59 28.36
C GLU A 541 39.59 47.84 28.10
N LYS A 542 39.15 48.97 28.62
CA LYS A 542 37.80 49.37 29.04
C LYS A 542 37.16 50.34 28.04
N ASP A 543 35.82 50.45 28.18
CA ASP A 543 34.97 51.62 27.93
C ASP A 543 34.77 52.14 26.49
N HIS A 544 33.53 52.03 25.98
CA HIS A 544 32.56 53.14 26.02
C HIS A 544 31.18 52.76 25.46
N ALA A 545 30.13 53.10 26.22
CA ALA A 545 28.72 53.19 25.84
C ALA A 545 28.52 54.27 24.75
N THR A 546 27.40 54.36 24.00
CA THR A 546 26.10 54.86 24.47
C THR A 546 25.02 54.72 23.37
N THR A 547 23.79 54.32 23.76
CA THR A 547 22.42 54.71 23.29
C THR A 547 22.05 54.70 21.79
N ALA A 548 20.84 54.33 21.36
CA ALA A 548 19.52 54.58 21.94
C ALA A 548 18.43 53.59 21.45
N ALA A 549 17.34 53.59 22.21
CA ALA A 549 16.15 52.76 22.13
C ALA A 549 15.20 53.08 20.97
N THR A 550 14.38 52.10 20.58
CA THR A 550 12.95 52.31 20.34
C THR A 550 12.17 51.03 20.60
N ALA A 551 11.07 51.19 21.33
CA ALA A 551 10.13 50.15 21.74
C ALA A 551 9.15 49.77 20.63
N ALA A 552 8.70 48.52 20.62
CA ALA A 552 7.33 48.16 20.26
C ALA A 552 6.97 46.79 20.85
N SER A 553 6.00 46.83 21.76
CA SER A 553 5.26 45.70 22.30
C SER A 553 4.26 45.15 21.27
N SER A 554 4.14 43.83 21.18
CA SER A 554 2.84 43.19 20.91
C SER A 554 2.86 41.74 21.36
N ALA A 555 1.87 41.45 22.21
CA ALA A 555 1.49 40.13 22.68
C ALA A 555 0.78 39.35 21.56
N ALA A 556 1.00 38.04 21.51
CA ALA A 556 0.10 37.05 20.93
C ALA A 556 0.34 35.74 21.68
N ALA A 557 -0.52 35.43 22.66
CA ALA A 557 -1.67 34.55 22.49
C ALA A 557 -1.23 33.07 22.34
N ALA A 558 -1.08 32.42 23.49
CA ALA A 558 -1.13 30.98 23.60
C ALA A 558 -2.57 30.51 23.32
N SER A 559 -2.79 29.78 22.23
CA SER A 559 -3.95 28.90 22.12
C SER A 559 -3.46 27.47 22.33
N GLY A 560 -3.88 26.89 23.45
CA GLY A 560 -3.90 25.45 23.60
C GLY A 560 -4.96 24.89 22.66
N VAL A 561 -4.59 23.87 21.91
CA VAL A 561 -5.55 22.94 21.31
C VAL A 561 -5.28 21.61 21.98
N GLN A 562 -6.20 21.24 22.87
CA GLN A 562 -6.38 19.86 23.30
C GLN A 562 -7.01 19.09 22.14
N CYS A 563 -6.43 17.94 21.83
CA CYS A 563 -7.14 16.84 21.17
C CYS A 563 -7.56 15.84 22.25
#